data_AF-A0A4R0FAT2-F1
#
_entry.id   AF-A0A4R0FAT2-F1
#
_cell.length_a   1.000
_cell.length_b   1.000
_cell.length_c   1.000
_cell.angle_alpha   90.00
_cell.angle_beta   90.00
_cell.angle_gamma   90.00
#
_symmetry.space_group_name_H-M   'P 1'
#
loop_
_entity.id
_entity.type
_entity.pdbx_description
1 polymer ?
#
loop_
_entity_poly.entity_id
_entity_poly.type
_entity_poly.pdbx_seq_one_letter_code
_entity_poly.pdbx_strand_id
1 'polypeptide(L)'
;MSLVQLIDLPDLSDHRGGLIALESSQSIPFELKRIYYIFKTIDNQARGFHAHKNLKQVAICLHGSCKFILDNGYQKEEVVLSSPAQGLLIESLMWREMHDFSDDCVLLVLASEHYDESDYIRDYADFIKVAHKPFIHPLADVQSSQIGEDSRVWQYSVILAQATIGKNCNICAHTLIENDVVIGDNVTVKSGVFIWDGITVQDNVFIGPNVTFTNDKHPRSKQYPDEFLRTIIEEGASIGANATILPGIRIGKNAMVGAGAVVTKDVPENAIVVGNPATVKGFIEE
;
A
#
# COMPACT_ATOMS: atom_id res chain seq x y z
N MET A 1 -0.80 13.27 1.12
CA MET A 1 0.04 14.01 2.10
C MET A 1 1.30 14.44 1.37
N SER A 2 1.90 15.56 1.76
CA SER A 2 3.13 16.05 1.11
C SER A 2 4.31 15.12 1.44
N LEU A 3 5.19 14.90 0.46
CA LEU A 3 6.49 14.24 0.65
C LEU A 3 7.50 15.15 1.34
N VAL A 4 7.37 16.46 1.12
CA VAL A 4 8.23 17.47 1.72
C VAL A 4 7.86 17.67 3.18
N GLN A 5 8.63 17.05 4.07
CA GLN A 5 8.49 17.18 5.51
C GLN A 5 9.60 18.07 6.06
N LEU A 6 9.31 19.36 6.17
CA LEU A 6 10.23 20.32 6.76
C LEU A 6 10.02 20.37 8.27
N ILE A 7 11.12 20.29 9.02
CA ILE A 7 11.15 20.44 10.47
C ILE A 7 11.87 21.73 10.82
N ASP A 8 11.26 22.50 11.73
CA ASP A 8 11.88 23.69 12.29
C ASP A 8 12.93 23.26 13.32
N LEU A 9 14.15 23.77 13.16
CA LEU A 9 15.26 23.48 14.06
C LEU A 9 15.33 24.57 15.14
N PRO A 10 15.79 24.23 16.36
CA PRO A 10 15.83 25.18 17.47
C PRO A 10 16.86 26.28 17.19
N ASP A 11 16.38 27.42 16.71
CA ASP A 11 17.17 28.61 16.46
C ASP A 11 17.40 29.39 17.76
N LEU A 12 18.62 29.31 18.27
CA LEU A 12 19.10 29.98 19.48
C LEU A 12 19.92 31.24 19.15
N SER A 13 19.73 31.81 17.96
CA SER A 13 20.43 33.01 17.50
C SER A 13 20.25 34.19 18.46
N ASP A 14 21.34 34.93 18.67
CA ASP A 14 21.33 36.18 19.42
C ASP A 14 22.27 37.22 18.80
N HIS A 15 22.52 38.32 19.50
CA HIS A 15 23.39 39.41 19.04
C HIS A 15 24.85 38.99 18.75
N ARG A 16 25.28 37.79 19.16
CA ARG A 16 26.62 37.23 18.92
C ARG A 16 26.70 36.42 17.63
N GLY A 17 25.55 36.03 17.05
CA GLY A 17 25.47 35.23 15.83
C GLY A 17 24.44 34.12 15.90
N GLY A 18 24.40 33.30 14.84
CA GLY A 18 23.47 32.18 14.73
C GLY A 18 23.95 30.92 15.42
N LEU A 19 23.05 30.24 16.14
CA LEU A 19 23.33 28.99 16.83
C LEU A 19 22.12 28.05 16.70
N ILE A 20 22.39 26.83 16.23
CA ILE A 20 21.42 25.73 16.24
C ILE A 20 22.06 24.55 16.95
N ALA A 21 21.38 24.03 17.96
CA ALA A 21 21.80 22.84 18.70
C ALA A 21 20.91 21.66 18.31
N LEU A 22 21.50 20.64 17.69
CA LEU A 22 20.78 19.45 17.24
C LEU A 22 20.96 18.34 18.26
N GLU A 23 19.84 17.84 18.78
CA GLU A 23 19.80 16.80 19.79
C GLU A 23 19.03 15.59 19.26
N SER A 24 19.67 14.43 19.34
CA SER A 24 19.08 13.15 18.93
C SER A 24 17.78 12.89 19.68
N SER A 25 16.76 12.40 18.97
CA SER A 25 15.45 12.09 19.54
C SER A 25 14.72 13.27 20.19
N GLN A 26 15.18 14.51 19.95
CA GLN A 26 14.51 15.75 20.33
C GLN A 26 14.21 16.57 19.07
N SER A 27 15.15 17.41 18.63
CA SER A 27 15.01 18.17 17.39
C SER A 27 15.17 17.29 16.14
N ILE A 28 15.74 16.10 16.29
CA ILE A 28 15.85 15.09 15.23
C ILE A 28 14.91 13.92 15.55
N PRO A 29 13.99 13.53 14.66
CA PRO A 29 12.91 12.57 14.95
C PRO A 29 13.36 11.10 14.96
N PHE A 30 14.66 10.84 15.14
CA PHE A 30 15.24 9.50 15.23
C PHE A 30 16.54 9.52 16.05
N GLU A 31 17.01 8.34 16.43
CA GLU A 31 18.32 8.16 17.06
C GLU A 31 19.43 8.47 16.03
N LEU A 32 20.32 9.42 16.34
CA LEU A 32 21.37 9.84 15.44
C LEU A 32 22.59 8.90 15.51
N LYS A 33 22.86 8.18 14.43
CA LYS A 33 24.02 7.24 14.35
C LYS A 33 25.15 7.72 13.45
N ARG A 34 24.87 8.65 12.53
CA ARG A 34 25.86 9.14 11.56
C ARG A 34 25.58 10.58 11.12
N ILE A 35 26.66 11.33 10.95
CA ILE A 35 26.65 12.69 10.40
C ILE A 35 27.64 12.73 9.24
N TYR A 36 27.26 13.38 8.16
CA TYR A 36 28.18 13.71 7.07
C TYR A 36 27.74 15.02 6.40
N TYR A 37 28.62 15.63 5.63
CA TYR A 37 28.31 16.87 4.93
C TYR A 37 28.85 16.86 3.50
N ILE A 38 28.15 17.55 2.62
CA ILE A 38 28.49 17.74 1.21
C ILE A 38 28.86 19.21 1.03
N PHE A 39 30.00 19.45 0.38
CA PHE A 39 30.55 20.78 0.15
C PHE A 39 31.38 20.76 -1.14
N LYS A 40 31.61 21.93 -1.75
CA LYS A 40 32.35 22.07 -3.02
C LYS A 40 31.81 21.15 -4.11
N THR A 41 30.50 21.21 -4.33
CA THR A 41 29.85 20.50 -5.45
C THR A 41 30.36 21.06 -6.78
N ILE A 42 30.32 20.22 -7.82
CA ILE A 42 30.70 20.64 -9.18
C ILE A 42 29.44 21.20 -9.85
N ASP A 43 29.56 22.37 -10.47
CA ASP A 43 28.47 23.01 -11.20
C ASP A 43 27.77 22.04 -12.15
N ASN A 44 26.43 22.09 -12.14
CA ASN A 44 25.55 21.25 -12.95
C ASN A 44 25.68 19.73 -12.75
N GLN A 45 26.35 19.25 -11.69
CA GLN A 45 26.32 17.83 -11.32
C GLN A 45 25.28 17.55 -10.24
N ALA A 46 24.21 16.89 -10.66
CA ALA A 46 23.22 16.33 -9.75
C ALA A 46 23.83 15.20 -8.89
N ARG A 47 23.29 15.02 -7.69
CA ARG A 47 23.68 13.98 -6.74
C ARG A 47 22.43 13.26 -6.23
N GLY A 48 22.62 12.14 -5.53
CA GLY A 48 21.50 11.31 -5.07
C GLY A 48 21.27 10.15 -6.02
N PHE A 49 20.09 10.09 -6.65
CA PHE A 49 19.65 8.99 -7.53
C PHE A 49 19.66 7.63 -6.83
N HIS A 50 19.10 7.61 -5.62
CA HIS A 50 18.90 6.37 -4.88
C HIS A 50 17.83 6.55 -3.81
N ALA A 51 17.27 5.42 -3.39
CA ALA A 51 16.46 5.30 -2.19
C ALA A 51 17.19 4.43 -1.14
N HIS A 52 16.63 4.39 0.05
CA HIS A 52 17.09 3.54 1.16
C HIS A 52 15.97 2.63 1.64
N LYS A 53 16.27 1.39 2.00
CA LYS A 53 15.26 0.46 2.54
C LYS A 53 14.81 0.87 3.94
N ASN A 54 15.75 1.29 4.80
CA ASN A 54 15.49 1.58 6.21
C ASN A 54 15.96 2.97 6.65
N LEU A 55 17.03 3.51 6.03
CA LEU A 55 17.63 4.76 6.49
C LEU A 55 16.64 5.93 6.38
N LYS A 56 16.43 6.60 7.51
CA LYS A 56 15.85 7.95 7.61
C LYS A 56 16.93 9.00 7.75
N GLN A 57 16.70 10.19 7.19
CA GLN A 57 17.66 11.29 7.19
C GLN A 57 17.02 12.64 7.47
N VAL A 58 17.80 13.57 8.01
CA VAL A 58 17.48 15.00 8.00
C VAL A 58 18.58 15.72 7.23
N ALA A 59 18.22 16.44 6.16
CA ALA A 59 19.12 17.25 5.36
C ALA A 59 18.96 18.74 5.68
N ILE A 60 20.06 19.46 5.93
CA ILE A 60 20.06 20.86 6.39
C ILE A 60 21.05 21.64 5.53
N CYS A 61 20.58 22.68 4.85
CA CYS A 61 21.46 23.56 4.07
C CYS A 61 22.06 24.62 5.01
N LEU A 62 23.29 24.40 5.48
CA LEU A 62 23.95 25.28 6.43
C LEU A 62 24.38 26.61 5.80
N HIS A 63 24.63 26.61 4.49
CA HIS A 63 25.01 27.79 3.72
C HIS A 63 24.65 27.56 2.25
N GLY A 64 24.37 28.64 1.52
CA GLY A 64 23.96 28.57 0.12
C GLY A 64 22.56 27.99 -0.07
N SER A 65 22.34 27.30 -1.19
CA SER A 65 21.09 26.59 -1.46
C SER A 65 21.28 25.33 -2.29
N CYS A 66 20.34 24.40 -2.19
CA CYS A 66 20.21 23.26 -3.11
C CYS A 66 18.74 22.85 -3.26
N LYS A 67 18.41 22.21 -4.38
CA LYS A 67 17.07 21.68 -4.65
C LYS A 67 17.05 20.17 -4.45
N PHE A 68 16.06 19.68 -3.71
CA PHE A 68 15.73 18.26 -3.60
C PHE A 68 14.53 17.93 -4.49
N ILE A 69 14.59 16.77 -5.12
CA ILE A 69 13.42 16.10 -5.72
C ILE A 69 13.22 14.82 -4.93
N LEU A 70 12.03 14.64 -4.36
CA LEU A 70 11.63 13.47 -3.58
C LEU A 70 10.56 12.70 -4.35
N ASP A 71 10.67 11.37 -4.34
CA ASP A 71 9.74 10.47 -5.00
C ASP A 71 9.48 9.24 -4.12
N ASN A 72 8.20 8.93 -3.88
CA ASN A 72 7.79 7.76 -3.10
C ASN A 72 7.28 6.59 -3.98
N GLY A 73 7.46 6.68 -5.29
CA GLY A 73 6.96 5.72 -6.29
C GLY A 73 5.55 6.01 -6.80
N TYR A 74 4.83 6.98 -6.20
CA TYR A 74 3.46 7.36 -6.58
C TYR A 74 3.36 8.83 -7.00
N GLN A 75 4.16 9.70 -6.37
CA GLN A 75 4.19 11.13 -6.67
C GLN A 75 5.61 11.68 -6.47
N LYS A 76 5.88 12.82 -7.10
CA LYS A 76 7.14 13.57 -6.98
C LYS A 76 6.88 14.95 -6.42
N GLU A 77 7.75 15.41 -5.54
CA GLU A 77 7.72 16.78 -5.01
C GLU A 77 9.12 17.36 -4.98
N GLU A 78 9.21 18.68 -5.18
CA GLU A 78 10.47 19.42 -5.14
C GLU A 78 10.48 20.38 -3.96
N VAL A 79 11.67 20.60 -3.39
CA VAL A 79 11.88 21.59 -2.33
C VAL A 79 13.27 22.19 -2.43
N VAL A 80 13.37 23.51 -2.23
CA VAL A 80 14.66 24.20 -2.12
C VAL A 80 14.99 24.37 -0.64
N LEU A 81 16.19 23.94 -0.25
CA LEU A 81 16.75 24.21 1.07
C LEU A 81 17.75 25.34 0.97
N SER A 82 17.57 26.37 1.78
CA SER A 82 18.43 27.56 1.82
C SER A 82 18.56 28.18 3.22
N SER A 83 18.05 27.49 4.24
CA SER A 83 18.07 27.97 5.62
C SER A 83 18.71 26.94 6.54
N PRO A 84 19.67 27.34 7.41
CA PRO A 84 20.22 26.45 8.42
C PRO A 84 19.19 26.11 9.51
N ALA A 85 18.15 26.94 9.69
CA ALA A 85 17.09 26.76 10.68
C ALA A 85 16.01 25.75 10.28
N GLN A 86 16.16 25.09 9.13
CA GLN A 86 15.18 24.15 8.60
C GLN A 86 15.86 22.86 8.16
N GLY A 87 15.29 21.73 8.57
CA GLY A 87 15.70 20.40 8.12
C GLY A 87 14.64 19.77 7.21
N LEU A 88 15.07 19.11 6.15
CA LEU A 88 14.21 18.23 5.36
C LEU A 88 14.30 16.81 5.90
N LEU A 89 13.21 16.31 6.49
CA LEU A 89 13.07 14.91 6.86
C LEU A 89 12.81 14.07 5.61
N ILE A 90 13.66 13.07 5.41
CA ILE A 90 13.60 12.11 4.32
C ILE A 90 13.38 10.74 4.96
N GLU A 91 12.19 10.19 4.79
CA GLU A 91 11.82 8.87 5.29
C GLU A 91 12.47 7.73 4.48
N SER A 92 12.41 6.52 5.03
CA SER A 92 12.80 5.30 4.29
C SER A 92 11.93 5.10 3.05
N LEU A 93 12.45 4.38 2.06
CA LEU A 93 11.82 4.15 0.75
C LEU A 93 11.42 5.44 0.01
N MET A 94 12.25 6.47 0.16
CA MET A 94 12.16 7.72 -0.60
C MET A 94 13.31 7.78 -1.61
N TRP A 95 12.98 7.77 -2.90
CA TRP A 95 13.95 8.13 -3.93
C TRP A 95 14.22 9.63 -3.84
N ARG A 96 15.50 10.00 -3.93
CA ARG A 96 15.89 11.41 -3.84
C ARG A 96 16.97 11.78 -4.81
N GLU A 97 16.86 13.00 -5.28
CA GLU A 97 17.83 13.66 -6.13
C GLU A 97 18.10 15.05 -5.57
N MET A 98 19.32 15.51 -5.79
CA MET A 98 19.79 16.82 -5.37
C MET A 98 20.38 17.54 -6.58
N HIS A 99 19.90 18.75 -6.83
CA HIS A 99 20.20 19.57 -8.01
C HIS A 99 20.45 21.02 -7.59
N ASP A 100 20.87 21.85 -8.55
CA ASP A 100 20.93 23.32 -8.41
C ASP A 100 21.65 23.80 -7.13
N PHE A 101 22.81 23.19 -6.84
CA PHE A 101 23.66 23.63 -5.73
C PHE A 101 24.26 25.01 -6.05
N SER A 102 24.19 25.95 -5.11
CA SER A 102 25.00 27.17 -5.18
C SER A 102 26.48 26.86 -4.92
N ASP A 103 27.38 27.69 -5.44
CA ASP A 103 28.84 27.52 -5.32
C ASP A 103 29.33 27.44 -3.86
N ASP A 104 28.61 28.10 -2.97
CA ASP A 104 28.87 28.19 -1.53
C ASP A 104 28.02 27.21 -0.70
N CYS A 105 27.36 26.25 -1.35
CA CYS A 105 26.47 25.31 -0.69
C CYS A 105 27.23 24.37 0.27
N VAL A 106 26.74 24.29 1.51
CA VAL A 106 27.15 23.31 2.50
C VAL A 106 25.90 22.58 3.01
N LEU A 107 25.77 21.31 2.66
CA LEU A 107 24.62 20.48 3.03
C LEU A 107 25.04 19.48 4.12
N LEU A 108 24.51 19.64 5.32
CA LEU A 108 24.65 18.69 6.42
C LEU A 108 23.58 17.61 6.31
N VAL A 109 23.95 16.35 6.55
CA VAL A 109 23.01 15.24 6.60
C VAL A 109 23.20 14.44 7.89
N LEU A 110 22.10 14.28 8.61
CA LEU A 110 21.96 13.47 9.80
C LEU A 110 21.27 12.16 9.43
N ALA A 111 21.75 11.03 9.93
CA ALA A 111 21.31 9.70 9.52
C ALA A 111 21.01 8.81 10.73
N SER A 112 19.87 8.11 10.64
CA SER A 112 19.41 7.13 11.63
C SER A 112 20.21 5.82 11.64
N GLU A 113 20.99 5.56 10.58
CA GLU A 113 21.78 4.34 10.42
C GLU A 113 23.24 4.63 10.00
N HIS A 114 24.14 3.70 10.37
CA HIS A 114 25.50 3.66 9.85
C HIS A 114 25.52 3.42 8.33
N TYR A 115 26.69 3.53 7.70
CA TYR A 115 26.81 3.20 6.29
C TYR A 115 26.65 1.68 6.10
N ASP A 116 25.70 1.31 5.25
CA ASP A 116 25.49 -0.06 4.78
C ASP A 116 25.08 -0.01 3.31
N GLU A 117 25.91 -0.58 2.43
CA GLU A 117 25.63 -0.61 0.99
C GLU A 117 24.39 -1.46 0.67
N SER A 118 24.06 -2.45 1.50
CA SER A 118 22.90 -3.32 1.29
C SER A 118 21.54 -2.61 1.46
N ASP A 119 21.55 -1.45 2.12
CA ASP A 119 20.38 -0.60 2.32
C ASP A 119 20.04 0.26 1.08
N TYR A 120 20.99 0.43 0.14
CA TYR A 120 20.80 1.27 -1.05
C TYR A 120 19.94 0.58 -2.12
N ILE A 121 19.11 1.38 -2.79
CA ILE A 121 18.44 1.04 -4.05
C ILE A 121 18.90 2.06 -5.09
N ARG A 122 19.81 1.65 -5.99
CA ARG A 122 20.49 2.56 -6.94
C ARG A 122 19.87 2.59 -8.34
N ASP A 123 19.03 1.62 -8.66
CA ASP A 123 18.29 1.59 -9.91
C ASP A 123 16.86 2.06 -9.68
N TYR A 124 16.38 2.96 -10.54
CA TYR A 124 15.05 3.54 -10.38
C TYR A 124 13.94 2.51 -10.67
N ALA A 125 14.13 1.60 -11.61
CA ALA A 125 13.15 0.56 -11.90
C ALA A 125 13.05 -0.42 -10.73
N ASP A 126 14.16 -0.75 -10.06
CA ASP A 126 14.16 -1.53 -8.84
C ASP A 126 13.51 -0.78 -7.66
N PHE A 127 13.70 0.54 -7.56
CA PHE A 127 12.97 1.37 -6.60
C PHE A 127 11.46 1.28 -6.80
N ILE A 128 10.96 1.41 -8.04
CA ILE A 128 9.54 1.30 -8.35
C ILE A 128 8.99 -0.09 -7.95
N LYS A 129 9.71 -1.17 -8.26
CA LYS A 129 9.30 -2.53 -7.84
C LYS A 129 9.19 -2.66 -6.31
N VAL A 130 10.11 -2.04 -5.57
CA VAL A 130 10.08 -2.08 -4.09
C VAL A 130 8.97 -1.19 -3.55
N ALA A 131 8.76 0.00 -4.13
CA ALA A 131 7.72 0.95 -3.73
C ALA A 131 6.30 0.37 -3.92
N HIS A 132 6.09 -0.38 -5.01
CA HIS A 132 4.81 -1.02 -5.32
C HIS A 132 4.70 -2.46 -4.82
N LYS A 133 5.68 -2.93 -4.02
CA LYS A 133 5.63 -4.27 -3.43
C LYS A 133 4.37 -4.41 -2.57
N PRO A 134 3.62 -5.52 -2.67
CA PRO A 134 2.44 -5.72 -1.84
C PRO A 134 2.80 -5.65 -0.35
N PHE A 135 1.96 -4.94 0.39
CA PHE A 135 2.06 -4.89 1.83
C PHE A 135 1.43 -6.16 2.43
N ILE A 136 2.22 -6.93 3.18
CA ILE A 136 1.72 -8.08 3.95
C ILE A 136 1.96 -7.78 5.42
N HIS A 137 0.88 -7.69 6.19
CA HIS A 137 0.98 -7.47 7.62
C HIS A 137 1.74 -8.63 8.30
N PRO A 138 2.65 -8.38 9.26
CA PRO A 138 3.44 -9.43 9.92
C PRO A 138 2.67 -10.52 10.68
N LEU A 139 1.34 -10.36 10.83
CA LEU A 139 0.44 -11.28 11.51
C LEU A 139 -0.49 -12.00 10.52
N ALA A 140 -0.29 -11.83 9.22
CA ALA A 140 -0.97 -12.61 8.18
C ALA A 140 -0.16 -13.88 7.89
N ASP A 141 -0.85 -14.96 7.57
CA ASP A 141 -0.25 -16.20 7.06
C ASP A 141 -0.47 -16.25 5.54
N VAL A 142 0.54 -15.81 4.78
CA VAL A 142 0.48 -15.73 3.31
C VAL A 142 1.49 -16.69 2.72
N GLN A 143 0.99 -17.74 2.08
CA GLN A 143 1.79 -18.75 1.40
C GLN A 143 1.90 -18.48 -0.11
N SER A 144 0.94 -17.74 -0.68
CA SER A 144 0.97 -17.39 -2.10
C SER A 144 2.10 -16.43 -2.45
N SER A 145 2.78 -16.71 -3.56
CA SER A 145 3.73 -15.79 -4.20
C SER A 145 3.09 -14.93 -5.30
N GLN A 146 1.79 -15.07 -5.53
CA GLN A 146 1.04 -14.44 -6.63
C GLN A 146 0.13 -13.32 -6.10
N ILE A 147 0.74 -12.34 -5.43
CA ILE A 147 0.07 -11.15 -4.95
C ILE A 147 0.55 -9.95 -5.78
N GLY A 148 -0.37 -9.28 -6.45
CA GLY A 148 -0.07 -8.15 -7.32
C GLY A 148 0.45 -6.93 -6.57
N GLU A 149 1.10 -6.05 -7.33
CA GLU A 149 1.60 -4.75 -6.88
C GLU A 149 0.50 -3.92 -6.17
N ASP A 150 0.89 -3.11 -5.19
CA ASP A 150 0.02 -2.23 -4.39
C ASP A 150 -1.08 -2.93 -3.58
N SER A 151 -1.18 -4.25 -3.65
CA SER A 151 -2.12 -5.01 -2.84
C SER A 151 -1.71 -5.02 -1.37
N ARG A 152 -2.72 -4.98 -0.49
CA ARG A 152 -2.54 -4.93 0.96
C ARG A 152 -3.26 -6.11 1.60
N VAL A 153 -2.52 -6.89 2.36
CA VAL A 153 -3.02 -8.00 3.18
C VAL A 153 -2.87 -7.63 4.65
N TRP A 154 -3.99 -7.59 5.36
CA TRP A 154 -4.04 -7.18 6.76
C TRP A 154 -3.93 -8.37 7.72
N GLN A 155 -3.82 -8.07 9.01
CA GLN A 155 -3.55 -9.05 10.07
C GLN A 155 -4.56 -10.21 10.10
N TYR A 156 -4.09 -11.40 10.46
CA TYR A 156 -4.92 -12.60 10.65
C TYR A 156 -5.65 -13.10 9.40
N SER A 157 -5.27 -12.61 8.22
CA SER A 157 -5.65 -13.21 6.95
C SER A 157 -4.81 -14.45 6.69
N VAL A 158 -5.43 -15.50 6.14
CA VAL A 158 -4.77 -16.73 5.68
C VAL A 158 -4.96 -16.83 4.17
N ILE A 159 -3.86 -16.96 3.42
CA ILE A 159 -3.87 -17.06 1.95
C ILE A 159 -3.02 -18.27 1.54
N LEU A 160 -3.66 -19.27 0.93
CA LEU A 160 -2.99 -20.51 0.53
C LEU A 160 -2.12 -20.35 -0.72
N ALA A 161 -1.19 -21.29 -0.91
CA ALA A 161 -0.07 -21.16 -1.84
C ALA A 161 -0.46 -20.91 -3.31
N GLN A 162 -1.59 -21.45 -3.77
CA GLN A 162 -2.00 -21.37 -5.18
C GLN A 162 -2.98 -20.22 -5.48
N ALA A 163 -3.41 -19.48 -4.44
CA ALA A 163 -4.30 -18.34 -4.63
C ALA A 163 -3.63 -17.27 -5.49
N THR A 164 -4.37 -16.69 -6.44
CA THR A 164 -3.91 -15.53 -7.23
C THR A 164 -4.69 -14.29 -6.84
N ILE A 165 -3.98 -13.21 -6.51
CA ILE A 165 -4.57 -11.91 -6.18
C ILE A 165 -3.92 -10.85 -7.07
N GLY A 166 -4.76 -10.06 -7.75
CA GLY A 166 -4.35 -8.98 -8.63
C GLY A 166 -3.73 -7.79 -7.90
N LYS A 167 -3.62 -6.68 -8.62
CA LYS A 167 -3.02 -5.42 -8.16
C LYS A 167 -4.02 -4.59 -7.37
N ASN A 168 -3.49 -3.72 -6.52
CA ASN A 168 -4.26 -2.71 -5.76
C ASN A 168 -5.48 -3.31 -5.02
N CYS A 169 -5.36 -4.56 -4.55
CA CYS A 169 -6.39 -5.22 -3.77
C CYS A 169 -6.27 -4.87 -2.29
N ASN A 170 -7.39 -4.92 -1.56
CA ASN A 170 -7.41 -4.71 -0.13
C ASN A 170 -8.06 -5.90 0.58
N ILE A 171 -7.23 -6.79 1.09
CA ILE A 171 -7.62 -8.00 1.81
C ILE A 171 -7.60 -7.70 3.31
N CYS A 172 -8.76 -7.32 3.85
CA CYS A 172 -8.92 -6.91 5.23
C CYS A 172 -8.67 -8.06 6.22
N ALA A 173 -8.50 -7.73 7.50
CA ALA A 173 -8.17 -8.68 8.54
C ALA A 173 -9.21 -9.81 8.67
N HIS A 174 -8.77 -10.99 9.13
CA HIS A 174 -9.62 -12.17 9.33
C HIS A 174 -10.31 -12.68 8.07
N THR A 175 -9.56 -12.81 6.97
CA THR A 175 -10.02 -13.48 5.75
C THR A 175 -9.35 -14.84 5.58
N LEU A 176 -9.98 -15.72 4.82
CA LEU A 176 -9.40 -16.96 4.32
C LEU A 176 -9.53 -16.95 2.80
N ILE A 177 -8.45 -17.28 2.10
CA ILE A 177 -8.42 -17.43 0.64
C ILE A 177 -7.74 -18.75 0.33
N GLU A 178 -8.49 -19.70 -0.24
CA GLU A 178 -7.99 -21.05 -0.55
C GLU A 178 -7.21 -21.11 -1.88
N ASN A 179 -6.83 -22.31 -2.31
CA ASN A 179 -5.88 -22.52 -3.40
C ASN A 179 -6.47 -22.20 -4.78
N ASP A 180 -7.68 -22.69 -5.04
CA ASP A 180 -8.40 -22.53 -6.30
C ASP A 180 -9.27 -21.26 -6.25
N VAL A 181 -8.60 -20.14 -6.00
CA VAL A 181 -9.19 -18.80 -5.95
C VAL A 181 -8.40 -17.85 -6.84
N VAL A 182 -9.14 -17.10 -7.66
CA VAL A 182 -8.60 -16.02 -8.49
C VAL A 182 -9.31 -14.73 -8.14
N ILE A 183 -8.56 -13.72 -7.72
CA ILE A 183 -9.02 -12.37 -7.46
C ILE A 183 -8.34 -11.43 -8.45
N GLY A 184 -9.14 -10.66 -9.19
CA GLY A 184 -8.68 -9.65 -10.14
C GLY A 184 -8.08 -8.41 -9.48
N ASP A 185 -8.03 -7.31 -10.23
CA ASP A 185 -7.44 -6.05 -9.80
C ASP A 185 -8.46 -5.15 -9.08
N ASN A 186 -7.99 -4.26 -8.20
CA ASN A 186 -8.82 -3.28 -7.49
C ASN A 186 -9.95 -3.88 -6.63
N VAL A 187 -9.79 -5.14 -6.18
CA VAL A 187 -10.80 -5.81 -5.37
C VAL A 187 -10.66 -5.45 -3.89
N THR A 188 -11.78 -5.18 -3.23
CA THR A 188 -11.81 -5.07 -1.77
C THR A 188 -12.55 -6.24 -1.15
N VAL A 189 -11.84 -6.97 -0.28
CA VAL A 189 -12.41 -8.04 0.55
C VAL A 189 -12.41 -7.56 2.00
N LYS A 190 -13.59 -7.30 2.56
CA LYS A 190 -13.74 -6.85 3.94
C LYS A 190 -13.57 -8.00 4.93
N SER A 191 -13.40 -7.65 6.21
CA SER A 191 -13.11 -8.61 7.28
C SER A 191 -14.20 -9.67 7.46
N GLY A 192 -13.79 -10.86 7.88
CA GLY A 192 -14.68 -11.99 8.16
C GLY A 192 -15.17 -12.73 6.92
N VAL A 193 -14.57 -12.47 5.75
CA VAL A 193 -14.92 -13.12 4.48
C VAL A 193 -13.99 -14.30 4.22
N PHE A 194 -14.58 -15.46 3.96
CA PHE A 194 -13.86 -16.67 3.55
C PHE A 194 -14.20 -17.00 2.09
N ILE A 195 -13.17 -17.05 1.26
CA ILE A 195 -13.25 -17.34 -0.17
C ILE A 195 -12.69 -18.75 -0.39
N TRP A 196 -13.60 -19.68 -0.60
CA TRP A 196 -13.32 -21.10 -0.78
C TRP A 196 -12.81 -21.43 -2.19
N ASP A 197 -12.22 -22.61 -2.34
CA ASP A 197 -11.91 -23.21 -3.63
C ASP A 197 -13.15 -23.18 -4.55
N GLY A 198 -12.95 -22.80 -5.81
CA GLY A 198 -14.00 -22.69 -6.81
C GLY A 198 -14.46 -21.27 -7.12
N ILE A 199 -13.95 -20.26 -6.41
CA ILE A 199 -14.45 -18.89 -6.50
C ILE A 199 -13.54 -18.01 -7.36
N THR A 200 -14.14 -17.30 -8.31
CA THR A 200 -13.46 -16.28 -9.12
C THR A 200 -14.09 -14.92 -8.86
N VAL A 201 -13.26 -13.96 -8.46
CA VAL A 201 -13.63 -12.56 -8.24
C VAL A 201 -12.94 -11.72 -9.32
N GLN A 202 -13.72 -11.07 -10.18
CA GLN A 202 -13.18 -10.19 -11.23
C GLN A 202 -12.84 -8.80 -10.68
N ASP A 203 -12.32 -7.93 -11.56
CA ASP A 203 -11.81 -6.62 -11.20
C ASP A 203 -12.89 -5.71 -10.59
N ASN A 204 -12.46 -4.76 -9.76
CA ASN A 204 -13.31 -3.70 -9.18
C ASN A 204 -14.47 -4.22 -8.31
N VAL A 205 -14.43 -5.49 -7.88
CA VAL A 205 -15.45 -6.06 -7.00
C VAL A 205 -15.29 -5.56 -5.56
N PHE A 206 -16.42 -5.29 -4.92
CA PHE A 206 -16.49 -5.03 -3.48
C PHE A 206 -17.21 -6.17 -2.74
N ILE A 207 -16.53 -6.79 -1.78
CA ILE A 207 -17.10 -7.81 -0.91
C ILE A 207 -17.20 -7.26 0.51
N GLY A 208 -18.42 -6.98 0.95
CA GLY A 208 -18.73 -6.42 2.25
C GLY A 208 -18.34 -7.32 3.43
N PRO A 209 -18.30 -6.77 4.66
CA PRO A 209 -17.84 -7.52 5.83
C PRO A 209 -18.79 -8.68 6.11
N ASN A 210 -18.22 -9.83 6.49
CA ASN A 210 -18.92 -11.07 6.80
C ASN A 210 -19.79 -11.63 5.65
N VAL A 211 -19.53 -11.26 4.38
CA VAL A 211 -20.12 -12.00 3.26
C VAL A 211 -19.70 -13.46 3.34
N THR A 212 -20.69 -14.35 3.28
CA THR A 212 -20.50 -15.79 3.40
C THR A 212 -20.65 -16.43 2.02
N PHE A 213 -19.55 -16.96 1.49
CA PHE A 213 -19.60 -17.84 0.33
C PHE A 213 -19.79 -19.29 0.75
N THR A 214 -20.35 -20.09 -0.15
CA THR A 214 -20.49 -21.54 0.00
C THR A 214 -20.15 -22.21 -1.34
N ASN A 215 -19.67 -23.44 -1.31
CA ASN A 215 -19.23 -24.19 -2.50
C ASN A 215 -19.85 -25.61 -2.61
N ASP A 216 -20.46 -26.11 -1.52
CA ASP A 216 -21.20 -27.37 -1.48
C ASP A 216 -22.70 -27.12 -1.30
N LYS A 217 -23.51 -27.68 -2.21
CA LYS A 217 -24.97 -27.54 -2.21
C LYS A 217 -25.64 -28.42 -1.14
N HIS A 218 -25.00 -29.52 -0.75
CA HIS A 218 -25.54 -30.51 0.17
C HIS A 218 -24.48 -30.93 1.22
N PRO A 219 -23.91 -29.98 1.99
CA PRO A 219 -22.79 -30.25 2.87
C PRO A 219 -23.15 -31.28 3.95
N ARG A 220 -22.31 -32.31 4.07
CA ARG A 220 -22.41 -33.36 5.09
C ARG A 220 -21.02 -33.65 5.65
N SER A 221 -20.93 -33.83 6.97
CA SER A 221 -19.65 -34.10 7.63
C SER A 221 -18.97 -35.33 7.02
N LYS A 222 -17.71 -35.19 6.61
CA LYS A 222 -16.88 -36.23 5.97
C LYS A 222 -17.44 -36.78 4.65
N GLN A 223 -18.32 -36.02 4.00
CA GLN A 223 -18.78 -36.30 2.64
C GLN A 223 -18.47 -35.06 1.82
N TYR A 224 -17.71 -35.25 0.76
CA TYR A 224 -17.22 -34.17 -0.08
C TYR A 224 -17.72 -34.44 -1.51
N PRO A 225 -18.10 -33.39 -2.26
CA PRO A 225 -18.39 -33.55 -3.66
C PRO A 225 -17.11 -33.94 -4.42
N ASP A 226 -17.26 -34.61 -5.56
CA ASP A 226 -16.13 -34.91 -6.45
C ASP A 226 -15.50 -33.61 -6.98
N GLU A 227 -16.33 -32.59 -7.22
CA GLU A 227 -15.94 -31.25 -7.66
C GLU A 227 -16.79 -30.16 -6.99
N PHE A 228 -16.16 -29.06 -6.57
CA PHE A 228 -16.87 -27.91 -6.02
C PHE A 228 -17.50 -27.06 -7.12
N LEU A 229 -18.70 -26.51 -6.84
CA LEU A 229 -19.38 -25.63 -7.79
C LEU A 229 -18.66 -24.29 -7.93
N ARG A 230 -18.60 -23.79 -9.16
CA ARG A 230 -17.88 -22.55 -9.49
C ARG A 230 -18.78 -21.33 -9.28
N THR A 231 -18.36 -20.44 -8.38
CA THR A 231 -19.03 -19.15 -8.15
C THR A 231 -18.22 -18.05 -8.80
N ILE A 232 -18.86 -17.20 -9.59
CA ILE A 232 -18.19 -16.11 -10.32
C ILE A 232 -18.83 -14.80 -9.90
N ILE A 233 -17.99 -13.87 -9.45
CA ILE A 233 -18.38 -12.50 -9.15
C ILE A 233 -17.77 -11.62 -10.24
N GLU A 234 -18.62 -11.10 -11.12
CA GLU A 234 -18.19 -10.37 -12.30
C GLU A 234 -17.80 -8.92 -11.96
N GLU A 235 -17.09 -8.29 -12.91
CA GLU A 235 -16.47 -6.98 -12.76
C GLU A 235 -17.41 -5.92 -12.15
N GLY A 236 -16.93 -5.15 -11.18
CA GLY A 236 -17.67 -4.05 -10.58
C GLY A 236 -18.85 -4.46 -9.68
N ALA A 237 -19.15 -5.75 -9.54
CA ALA A 237 -20.22 -6.19 -8.64
C ALA A 237 -19.92 -5.83 -7.18
N SER A 238 -20.97 -5.51 -6.43
CA SER A 238 -20.89 -5.10 -5.03
C SER A 238 -21.78 -5.97 -4.15
N ILE A 239 -21.19 -6.63 -3.17
CA ILE A 239 -21.88 -7.53 -2.25
C ILE A 239 -21.96 -6.88 -0.88
N GLY A 240 -23.17 -6.57 -0.44
CA GLY A 240 -23.45 -5.94 0.84
C GLY A 240 -23.07 -6.83 2.04
N ALA A 241 -22.80 -6.16 3.17
CA ALA A 241 -22.40 -6.82 4.41
C ALA A 241 -23.32 -7.99 4.79
N ASN A 242 -22.73 -9.08 5.27
CA ASN A 242 -23.45 -10.25 5.78
C ASN A 242 -24.38 -10.95 4.76
N ALA A 243 -24.22 -10.70 3.45
CA ALA A 243 -24.93 -11.47 2.44
C ALA A 243 -24.37 -12.90 2.35
N THR A 244 -25.22 -13.86 1.99
CA THR A 244 -24.84 -15.26 1.77
C THR A 244 -25.02 -15.62 0.30
N ILE A 245 -23.96 -16.15 -0.33
CA ILE A 245 -23.97 -16.58 -1.72
C ILE A 245 -23.98 -18.11 -1.76
N LEU A 246 -25.04 -18.69 -2.31
CA LEU A 246 -25.14 -20.14 -2.50
C LEU A 246 -24.11 -20.63 -3.54
N PRO A 247 -23.82 -21.94 -3.57
CA PRO A 247 -22.81 -22.49 -4.48
C PRO A 247 -23.21 -22.40 -5.94
N GLY A 248 -22.23 -22.15 -6.82
CA GLY A 248 -22.42 -22.22 -8.27
C GLY A 248 -23.13 -21.02 -8.88
N ILE A 249 -23.14 -19.89 -8.17
CA ILE A 249 -23.89 -18.69 -8.57
C ILE A 249 -22.99 -17.71 -9.31
N ARG A 250 -23.54 -17.09 -10.35
CA ARG A 250 -22.95 -15.93 -11.02
C ARG A 250 -23.58 -14.63 -10.51
N ILE A 251 -22.75 -13.71 -10.05
CA ILE A 251 -23.15 -12.33 -9.75
C ILE A 251 -22.68 -11.47 -10.93
N GLY A 252 -23.64 -10.96 -11.72
CA GLY A 252 -23.37 -10.25 -12.96
C GLY A 252 -22.64 -8.92 -12.78
N LYS A 253 -22.06 -8.42 -13.87
CA LYS A 253 -21.34 -7.14 -13.91
C LYS A 253 -22.11 -6.02 -13.22
N ASN A 254 -21.44 -5.22 -12.40
CA ASN A 254 -22.00 -4.09 -11.63
C ASN A 254 -23.23 -4.44 -10.75
N ALA A 255 -23.59 -5.71 -10.58
CA ALA A 255 -24.75 -6.06 -9.78
C ALA A 255 -24.55 -5.67 -8.32
N MET A 256 -25.65 -5.32 -7.64
CA MET A 256 -25.62 -4.95 -6.23
C MET A 256 -26.46 -5.92 -5.39
N VAL A 257 -25.78 -6.69 -4.55
CA VAL A 257 -26.43 -7.56 -3.57
C VAL A 257 -26.60 -6.77 -2.27
N GLY A 258 -27.83 -6.60 -1.82
CA GLY A 258 -28.13 -5.89 -0.56
C GLY A 258 -27.56 -6.61 0.66
N ALA A 259 -27.29 -5.85 1.72
CA ALA A 259 -26.82 -6.39 2.98
C ALA A 259 -27.80 -7.46 3.54
N GLY A 260 -27.25 -8.56 4.06
CA GLY A 260 -28.02 -9.68 4.62
C GLY A 260 -28.82 -10.51 3.60
N ALA A 261 -28.67 -10.26 2.30
CA ALA A 261 -29.38 -11.04 1.28
C ALA A 261 -28.89 -12.48 1.19
N VAL A 262 -29.77 -13.42 0.87
CA VAL A 262 -29.42 -14.83 0.60
C VAL A 262 -29.62 -15.10 -0.88
N VAL A 263 -28.53 -15.06 -1.63
CA VAL A 263 -28.54 -15.20 -3.09
C VAL A 263 -28.61 -16.67 -3.47
N THR A 264 -29.74 -17.07 -4.05
CA THR A 264 -30.05 -18.48 -4.37
C THR A 264 -30.05 -18.78 -5.88
N LYS A 265 -29.86 -17.75 -6.71
CA LYS A 265 -29.89 -17.80 -8.17
C LYS A 265 -28.94 -16.74 -8.72
N ASP A 266 -28.51 -16.91 -9.96
CA ASP A 266 -27.72 -15.92 -10.68
C ASP A 266 -28.35 -14.53 -10.61
N VAL A 267 -27.51 -13.52 -10.43
CA VAL A 267 -27.90 -12.12 -10.39
C VAL A 267 -27.56 -11.49 -11.74
N PRO A 268 -28.54 -10.95 -12.48
CA PRO A 268 -28.25 -10.30 -13.76
C PRO A 268 -27.32 -9.10 -13.59
N GLU A 269 -26.64 -8.74 -14.68
CA GLU A 269 -25.88 -7.49 -14.77
C GLU A 269 -26.75 -6.28 -14.38
N ASN A 270 -26.12 -5.32 -13.69
CA ASN A 270 -26.72 -4.10 -13.13
C ASN A 270 -27.88 -4.34 -12.16
N ALA A 271 -28.26 -5.59 -11.85
CA ALA A 271 -29.42 -5.85 -11.00
C ALA A 271 -29.13 -5.54 -9.53
N ILE A 272 -30.13 -5.00 -8.85
CA ILE A 272 -30.14 -4.81 -7.40
C ILE A 272 -30.99 -5.92 -6.80
N VAL A 273 -30.40 -6.81 -6.00
CA VAL A 273 -31.12 -7.91 -5.33
C VAL A 273 -31.09 -7.78 -3.82
N VAL A 274 -32.22 -8.05 -3.15
CA VAL A 274 -32.31 -8.02 -1.68
C VAL A 274 -33.22 -9.12 -1.15
N GLY A 275 -33.06 -9.45 0.13
CA GLY A 275 -33.95 -10.35 0.88
C GLY A 275 -33.44 -11.80 1.00
N ASN A 276 -34.25 -12.64 1.63
CA ASN A 276 -33.99 -14.06 1.82
C ASN A 276 -35.25 -14.88 1.45
N PRO A 277 -35.29 -15.52 0.27
CA PRO A 277 -34.26 -15.49 -0.78
C PRO A 277 -34.18 -14.11 -1.45
N ALA A 278 -33.01 -13.80 -2.01
CA ALA A 278 -32.77 -12.55 -2.71
C ALA A 278 -33.63 -12.47 -3.99
N THR A 279 -34.23 -11.30 -4.22
CA THR A 279 -35.06 -11.01 -5.40
C THR A 279 -34.67 -9.67 -5.99
N VAL A 280 -34.77 -9.55 -7.31
CA VAL A 280 -34.51 -8.29 -8.03
C VAL A 280 -35.51 -7.22 -7.55
N LYS A 281 -34.99 -6.06 -7.16
CA LYS A 281 -35.76 -4.87 -6.77
C LYS A 281 -35.65 -3.73 -7.77
N GLY A 282 -34.65 -3.76 -8.63
CA GLY A 282 -34.40 -2.76 -9.64
C GLY A 282 -33.08 -3.04 -10.34
N PHE A 283 -32.65 -2.08 -11.14
CA PHE A 283 -31.35 -2.07 -11.81
C PHE A 283 -30.68 -0.73 -11.54
N ILE A 284 -29.34 -0.72 -11.53
CA ILE A 284 -28.56 0.51 -11.48
C ILE A 284 -28.77 1.25 -12.81
N GLU A 285 -29.12 2.53 -12.73
CA GLU A 285 -29.17 3.43 -13.89
C GLU A 285 -27.78 4.08 -14.04
N GLU A 286 -27.29 4.20 -15.28
CA GLU A 286 -26.01 4.84 -15.61
C GLU A 286 -25.93 6.32 -15.18
#